data_AF-A0A7X9PD39-F1
#
_entry.id   AF-A0A7X9PD39-F1
#
_cell.length_a   1.000
_cell.length_b   1.000
_cell.length_c   1.000
_cell.angle_alpha   90.00
_cell.angle_beta   90.00
_cell.angle_gamma   90.00
#
_symmetry.space_group_name_H-M   'P 1'
#
loop_
_entity.id
_entity.type
_entity.pdbx_description
1 polymer ?
#
loop_
_entity_poly.entity_id
_entity_poly.type
_entity_poly.pdbx_seq_one_letter_code
_entity_poly.pdbx_strand_id
1 'polypeptide(L)' 'MPKTKSSNKAVRSFRLSGETLGQLEELAALMGRSEGNIVEIAVDRMYREEARFHRVLDPRAEYRITETKDNQEDQ' A
#
# COMPACT_ATOMS: atom_id res chain seq x y z
N MET A 1 8.61 -15.70 -30.78
CA MET A 1 7.87 -15.25 -29.58
C MET A 1 7.71 -13.75 -29.65
N PRO A 2 6.51 -13.19 -29.42
CA PRO A 2 6.32 -11.75 -29.41
C PRO A 2 7.01 -11.16 -28.17
N LYS A 3 7.89 -10.17 -28.37
CA LYS A 3 8.49 -9.41 -27.29
C LYS A 3 7.43 -8.48 -26.72
N THR A 4 6.73 -8.92 -25.66
CA THR A 4 5.96 -7.97 -24.85
C THR A 4 6.96 -6.96 -24.27
N LYS A 5 6.61 -5.68 -24.29
CA LYS A 5 7.39 -4.62 -23.65
C LYS A 5 7.34 -4.86 -22.14
N SER A 6 8.12 -5.81 -21.66
CA SER A 6 8.25 -6.08 -20.24
C SER A 6 8.82 -4.83 -19.60
N SER A 7 8.08 -4.25 -18.67
CA SER A 7 8.54 -3.11 -17.91
C SER A 7 9.80 -3.54 -17.15
N ASN A 8 10.90 -2.79 -17.25
CA ASN A 8 12.13 -3.05 -16.48
C ASN A 8 11.95 -2.84 -14.96
N LYS A 9 10.74 -2.50 -14.48
CA LYS A 9 10.46 -2.34 -13.06
C LYS A 9 10.45 -3.70 -12.37
N ALA A 10 11.06 -3.75 -11.19
CA ALA A 10 11.03 -4.94 -10.34
C ALA A 10 9.59 -5.24 -9.89
N VAL A 11 9.18 -6.50 -10.01
CA VAL A 11 7.89 -6.97 -9.52
C VAL A 11 7.99 -7.19 -8.02
N ARG A 12 7.05 -6.64 -7.25
CA ARG A 12 6.94 -6.84 -5.80
C ARG A 12 5.55 -7.38 -5.46
N SER A 13 5.51 -8.39 -4.60
CA SER A 13 4.28 -8.92 -4.03
C SER A 13 4.04 -8.34 -2.65
N PHE A 14 2.83 -7.88 -2.39
CA PHE A 14 2.40 -7.39 -1.08
C PHE A 14 1.36 -8.34 -0.48
N ARG A 15 1.37 -8.47 0.84
CA ARG A 15 0.27 -9.10 1.58
C ARG A 15 -0.60 -8.00 2.13
N LEU A 16 -1.83 -7.92 1.64
CA LEU A 16 -2.82 -6.92 2.03
C LEU A 16 -4.04 -7.64 2.64
N SER A 17 -4.82 -6.93 3.45
CA SER A 17 -6.13 -7.44 3.87
C SER A 17 -7.07 -7.48 2.67
N GLY A 18 -8.13 -8.30 2.75
CA GLY A 18 -9.13 -8.37 1.70
C GLY A 18 -9.86 -7.05 1.47
N GLU A 19 -10.08 -6.27 2.54
CA GLU A 19 -10.68 -4.93 2.45
C GLU A 19 -9.79 -3.95 1.68
N THR A 20 -8.49 -3.91 1.99
CA THR A 20 -7.54 -3.04 1.28
C THR A 20 -7.43 -3.42 -0.20
N LEU A 21 -7.52 -4.71 -0.53
CA LEU A 21 -7.55 -5.16 -1.92
C LEU A 21 -8.81 -4.62 -2.64
N GLY A 22 -9.99 -4.75 -2.03
CA GLY A 22 -11.23 -4.23 -2.61
C GLY A 22 -11.22 -2.71 -2.81
N GLN A 23 -10.70 -1.96 -1.84
CA GLN A 23 -10.51 -0.51 -1.97
C GLN A 23 -9.55 -0.15 -3.10
N LEU A 24 -8.48 -0.93 -3.29
CA LEU A 24 -7.51 -0.70 -4.35
C LEU A 24 -8.12 -0.98 -5.73
N GLU A 25 -8.91 -2.03 -5.87
CA GLU A 25 -9.64 -2.36 -7.10
C GLU A 25 -10.66 -1.27 -7.46
N GLU A 26 -11.43 -0.79 -6.48
CA GLU A 26 -12.40 0.29 -6.69
C GLU A 26 -11.69 1.59 -7.11
N LEU A 27 -10.59 1.95 -6.44
CA LEU A 27 -9.79 3.12 -6.79
C LEU A 27 -9.16 3.00 -8.18
N ALA A 28 -8.66 1.82 -8.54
CA ALA A 28 -8.12 1.53 -9.86
C ALA A 28 -9.18 1.71 -10.94
N ALA A 29 -10.40 1.22 -10.71
CA ALA A 29 -11.54 1.39 -11.61
C ALA A 29 -11.96 2.87 -11.74
N LEU A 30 -12.09 3.59 -10.62
CA LEU A 30 -12.49 4.99 -10.59
C LEU A 30 -11.47 5.91 -11.28
N MET A 31 -10.18 5.64 -11.13
CA MET A 31 -9.12 6.44 -11.73
C MET A 31 -8.69 5.98 -13.14
N GLY A 32 -9.19 4.83 -13.61
CA GLY A 32 -8.79 4.25 -14.90
C GLY A 32 -7.30 3.89 -14.97
N ARG A 33 -6.72 3.43 -13.86
CA ARG A 33 -5.29 3.13 -13.73
C ARG A 33 -5.08 1.72 -13.20
N SER A 34 -3.87 1.17 -13.38
CA SER A 34 -3.53 -0.11 -12.75
C SER A 34 -3.36 0.04 -11.24
N GLU A 35 -3.72 -1.00 -10.49
CA GLU A 35 -3.50 -1.11 -9.05
C GLU A 35 -2.07 -0.74 -8.65
N GLY A 36 -1.06 -1.25 -9.37
CA GLY A 36 0.34 -0.92 -9.13
C GLY A 36 0.65 0.57 -9.30
N ASN A 37 0.01 1.27 -10.24
CA ASN A 37 0.18 2.71 -10.39
C ASN A 37 -0.45 3.48 -9.21
N ILE A 38 -1.60 3.01 -8.71
CA ILE A 38 -2.24 3.58 -7.53
C ILE A 38 -1.37 3.40 -6.29
N VAL A 39 -0.82 2.20 -6.10
CA VAL A 39 0.12 1.92 -5.00
C VAL A 39 1.36 2.82 -5.09
N GLU A 40 1.95 3.00 -6.28
CA GLU A 40 3.08 3.91 -6.48
C GLU A 40 2.75 5.35 -6.06
N ILE A 41 1.58 5.86 -6.47
CA ILE A 41 1.12 7.21 -6.12
C ILE A 41 0.89 7.33 -4.61
N ALA A 42 0.26 6.32 -4.00
CA ALA A 42 -0.01 6.30 -2.56
C ALA A 42 1.28 6.34 -1.74
N VAL A 43 2.28 5.54 -2.12
CA VAL A 43 3.59 5.50 -1.46
C VAL A 43 4.35 6.82 -1.65
N ASP A 44 4.36 7.40 -2.86
CA ASP A 44 5.00 8.71 -3.09
C ASP A 44 4.36 9.80 -2.22
N ARG A 45 3.02 9.81 -2.16
CA ARG A 45 2.27 10.78 -1.35
C ARG A 45 2.55 10.58 0.15
N MET A 46 2.54 9.34 0.63
CA MET A 46 2.84 9.02 2.03
C MET A 46 4.24 9.52 2.40
N TYR A 47 5.26 9.22 1.59
CA TYR A 47 6.63 9.62 1.87
C TYR A 47 6.80 11.15 1.85
N ARG A 48 6.12 11.85 0.92
CA ARG A 48 6.12 13.32 0.88
C ARG A 48 5.43 13.93 2.10
N GLU A 49 4.32 13.35 2.54
CA GLU A 49 3.60 13.82 3.72
C GLU A 49 4.42 13.55 5.00
N GLU A 50 5.06 12.39 5.14
CA GLU A 50 5.98 12.08 6.24
C GLU A 50 7.15 13.08 6.33
N ALA A 51 7.78 13.39 5.20
CA ALA A 51 8.83 14.40 5.12
C ALA A 51 8.33 15.79 5.54
N ARG A 52 7.13 16.19 5.09
CA ARG A 52 6.52 17.48 5.42
C ARG A 52 6.21 17.62 6.91
N PHE A 53 5.71 16.56 7.53
CA PHE A 53 5.32 16.58 8.94
C PHE A 53 6.43 16.15 9.90
N HIS A 54 7.67 15.95 9.39
CA HIS A 54 8.85 15.56 10.17
C HIS A 54 8.62 14.33 11.06
N ARG A 55 7.69 13.46 10.65
CA ARG A 55 7.59 12.09 11.16
C ARG A 55 8.58 11.26 10.35
N VAL A 56 9.86 11.52 10.55
CA VAL A 56 10.88 10.59 10.07
C VAL A 56 10.69 9.33 10.88
N LEU A 57 9.99 8.35 10.30
CA LEU A 57 10.03 6.98 10.78
C LEU A 57 11.50 6.61 10.83
N ASP A 58 12.01 6.40 12.05
CA ASP A 58 13.35 5.88 12.25
C ASP A 58 13.44 4.60 11.41
N PRO A 59 14.37 4.47 10.45
CA PRO A 59 14.50 3.28 9.62
C PRO A 59 14.78 2.00 10.43
N ARG A 60 15.07 2.14 11.74
CA ARG A 60 15.19 1.04 12.72
C ARG A 60 13.96 0.87 13.62
N ALA A 61 12.98 1.76 13.56
CA ALA A 61 11.72 1.55 14.26
C ALA A 61 10.97 0.42 13.57
N GLU A 62 10.99 -0.75 14.19
CA GLU A 62 10.12 -1.86 13.83
C GLU A 62 8.68 -1.34 13.81
N TYR A 63 7.97 -1.59 12.70
CA TYR A 63 6.53 -1.41 12.65
C TYR A 63 5.91 -2.38 13.66
N ARG A 64 5.69 -1.92 14.90
CA ARG A 64 4.86 -2.65 15.86
C ARG A 64 3.45 -2.64 15.32
N ILE A 65 3.06 -3.75 14.71
CA ILE A 65 1.66 -4.09 14.51
C ILE A 65 1.08 -4.16 15.91
N THR A 66 0.39 -3.11 16.35
CA THR A 66 -0.47 -3.21 17.53
C THR A 66 -1.59 -4.13 17.12
N GLU A 67 -1.47 -5.41 17.47
CA GLU A 67 -2.61 -6.34 17.44
C GLU A 67 -3.67 -5.73 18.36
N THR A 68 -4.61 -4.99 17.78
CA THR A 68 -5.85 -4.62 18.46
C THR A 68 -6.55 -5.95 18.69
N LYS A 69 -6.40 -6.50 19.90
CA LYS A 69 -7.22 -7.61 20.35
C LYS A 69 -8.63 -7.05 20.43
N ASP A 70 -9.41 -7.32 19.40
CA ASP A 70 -10.87 -7.22 19.45
C ASP A 70 -11.34 -8.23 20.49
N ASN A 71 -11.37 -7.79 21.76
CA ASN A 71 -12.06 -8.51 22.80
C ASN A 71 -13.55 -8.44 22.46
N GLN A 72 -14.04 -9.53 21.86
CA GLN A 72 -15.39 -9.98 22.13
C GLN A 72 -15.53 -10.15 23.64
N GLU A 73 -16.47 -9.43 24.24
CA GLU A 73 -17.21 -9.93 25.39
C GLU A 73 -18.54 -9.17 25.44
N ASP A 74 -19.55 -9.84 24.91
CA ASP A 74 -20.97 -9.58 25.14
C ASP A 74 -21.24 -9.54 26.66
N GLN A 75 -21.89 -8.48 27.15
CA GLN A 75 -22.85 -8.52 28.27
C GLN A 75 -23.96 -7.49 28.05
#